data_AF-A0A7V6XLW2-F1
#
_entry.id   AF-A0A7V6XLW2-F1
#
_cell.length_a   1.000
_cell.length_b   1.000
_cell.length_c   1.000
_cell.angle_alpha   90.00
_cell.angle_beta   90.00
_cell.angle_gamma   90.00
#
_symmetry.space_group_name_H-M   'P 1'
#
loop_
_entity.id
_entity.type
_entity.pdbx_description
1 polymer ?
#
loop_
_entity_poly.entity_id
_entity_poly.type
_entity_poly.pdbx_seq_one_letter_code
_entity_poly.pdbx_strand_id
1 'polypeptide(L)'
;MKVKLQKNVLTDQNIVAQINRETFQKNKTLVINLMSSPGAGKTTLLEETVKLLGDDYKIAVIEGDLATERDAERLRSLGIHTVQINTVGGCHLDARMIAKTLPEFELESIDILFIENIGNLVCPSGYDLGQDYKVVIL
;
A
#
# COMPACT_ATOMS: atom_id res chain seq x y z
N MET A 1 0.07 -21.98 1.93
CA MET A 1 -1.37 -22.28 2.09
C MET A 1 -2.16 -21.27 1.26
N LYS A 2 -2.71 -21.64 0.09
CA LYS A 2 -3.50 -20.73 -0.75
C LYS A 2 -4.87 -20.54 -0.11
N VAL A 3 -5.14 -19.36 0.46
CA VAL A 3 -6.46 -18.99 0.95
C VAL A 3 -7.39 -18.85 -0.27
N LYS A 4 -8.28 -19.83 -0.48
CA LYS A 4 -9.38 -19.70 -1.44
C LYS A 4 -10.43 -18.78 -0.82
N LEU A 5 -10.31 -17.48 -1.06
CA LEU A 5 -11.33 -16.49 -0.72
C LEU A 5 -12.65 -16.87 -1.42
N GLN A 6 -13.68 -17.21 -0.63
CA GLN A 6 -15.02 -17.44 -1.17
C GLN A 6 -15.59 -16.09 -1.65
N LYS A 7 -16.24 -16.07 -2.83
CA LYS A 7 -16.78 -14.88 -3.50
C LYS A 7 -17.62 -13.95 -2.60
N ASN A 8 -18.29 -14.48 -1.59
CA ASN A 8 -19.13 -13.72 -0.65
C ASN A 8 -18.34 -12.97 0.44
N VAL A 9 -17.09 -13.34 0.71
CA VAL A 9 -16.23 -12.64 1.69
C VAL A 9 -15.67 -11.35 1.08
N LEU A 10 -15.54 -11.31 -0.25
CA LEU A 10 -14.94 -10.19 -0.98
C LEU A 10 -15.92 -9.04 -1.29
N THR A 11 -17.18 -9.12 -0.87
CA THR A 11 -18.13 -8.01 -1.06
C THR A 11 -18.05 -6.96 0.04
N ASP A 12 -17.66 -7.35 1.26
CA ASP A 12 -17.52 -6.44 2.39
C ASP A 12 -16.06 -6.00 2.56
N GLN A 13 -15.81 -4.70 2.35
CA GLN A 13 -14.48 -4.10 2.47
C GLN A 13 -13.86 -4.26 3.85
N ASN A 14 -14.68 -4.18 4.92
CA ASN A 14 -14.18 -4.25 6.29
C ASN A 14 -13.70 -5.66 6.62
N ILE A 15 -14.40 -6.69 6.10
CA ILE A 15 -13.96 -8.08 6.25
C ILE A 15 -12.63 -8.28 5.51
N VAL A 16 -12.49 -7.74 4.29
CA VAL A 16 -11.24 -7.83 3.54
C VAL A 16 -10.10 -7.07 4.21
N ALA A 17 -10.36 -5.89 4.76
CA ALA A 17 -9.38 -5.10 5.52
C ALA A 17 -8.89 -5.88 6.75
N GLN A 18 -9.80 -6.57 7.45
CA GLN A 18 -9.44 -7.42 8.57
C GLN A 18 -8.55 -8.60 8.15
N ILE A 19 -8.87 -9.25 7.02
CA ILE A 19 -8.05 -10.34 6.46
C ILE A 19 -6.65 -9.84 6.06
N ASN A 20 -6.56 -8.65 5.44
CA ASN A 20 -5.28 -8.03 5.11
C ASN A 20 -4.46 -7.80 6.38
N ARG A 21 -5.07 -7.20 7.41
CA ARG A 21 -4.44 -6.95 8.71
C ARG A 21 -3.89 -8.22 9.35
N GLU A 22 -4.70 -9.29 9.40
CA GLU A 22 -4.26 -10.59 9.92
C GLU A 22 -3.09 -11.17 9.12
N THR A 23 -3.10 -10.97 7.80
CA THR A 23 -1.99 -11.37 6.91
C THR A 23 -0.72 -10.59 7.25
N PHE A 24 -0.80 -9.27 7.40
CA PHE A 24 0.35 -8.43 7.77
C PHE A 24 0.92 -8.81 9.13
N GLN A 25 0.06 -8.94 10.14
CA GLN A 25 0.45 -9.32 11.51
C GLN A 25 1.12 -10.69 11.56
N LYS A 26 0.59 -11.67 10.82
CA LYS A 26 1.18 -13.01 10.73
C LYS A 26 2.61 -12.96 10.17
N ASN A 27 2.85 -12.11 9.19
CA ASN A 27 4.17 -11.92 8.56
C ASN A 27 5.05 -10.92 9.31
N LYS A 28 4.55 -10.29 10.38
CA LYS A 28 5.23 -9.24 11.16
C LYS A 28 5.66 -8.04 10.32
N THR A 29 4.92 -7.75 9.25
CA THR A 29 5.15 -6.61 8.37
C THR A 29 4.41 -5.40 8.93
N LEU A 30 5.13 -4.30 9.19
CA LEU A 30 4.54 -3.01 9.52
C LEU A 30 3.92 -2.39 8.28
N VAL A 31 2.64 -2.04 8.32
CA VAL A 31 1.94 -1.46 7.16
C VAL A 31 1.48 -0.03 7.42
N ILE A 32 1.91 0.89 6.56
CA ILE A 32 1.62 2.32 6.68
C ILE A 32 0.95 2.82 5.41
N ASN A 33 -0.29 3.32 5.54
CA ASN A 33 -1.01 3.97 4.45
C ASN A 33 -0.75 5.48 4.48
N LEU A 34 -0.08 5.99 3.45
CA LEU A 34 0.20 7.41 3.25
C LEU A 34 -0.89 8.05 2.38
N MET A 35 -1.57 9.05 2.93
CA MET A 35 -2.59 9.84 2.24
C MET A 35 -2.15 11.31 2.18
N SER A 36 -2.58 12.03 1.15
CA SER A 36 -2.25 13.45 1.02
C SER A 36 -3.14 14.14 -0.02
N SER A 37 -3.04 15.46 -0.14
CA SER A 37 -3.43 16.17 -1.38
C SER A 37 -2.52 15.78 -2.56
N PRO A 38 -2.94 15.94 -3.82
CA PRO A 38 -2.02 15.86 -4.96
C PRO A 38 -0.80 16.76 -4.77
N GLY A 39 0.40 16.24 -5.07
CA GLY A 39 1.62 17.05 -5.03
C GLY A 39 2.18 17.38 -3.64
N ALA A 40 1.61 16.86 -2.55
CA ALA A 40 2.10 17.11 -1.18
C ALA A 40 3.43 16.40 -0.82
N GLY A 41 4.05 15.69 -1.77
CA GLY A 41 5.39 15.11 -1.58
C GLY A 41 5.45 13.70 -0.99
N LYS A 42 4.38 12.90 -1.04
CA LYS A 42 4.38 11.49 -0.58
C LYS A 42 5.53 10.67 -1.17
N THR A 43 5.65 10.64 -2.49
CA THR A 43 6.71 9.87 -3.16
C THR A 43 8.09 10.35 -2.75
N THR A 44 8.31 11.66 -2.63
CA THR A 44 9.59 12.22 -2.17
C THR A 44 9.88 11.85 -0.71
N LEU A 45 8.88 11.85 0.17
CA LEU A 45 9.05 11.35 1.52
C LEU A 45 9.47 9.87 1.51
N LEU A 46 8.84 9.04 0.68
CA LEU A 46 9.20 7.63 0.54
C LEU A 46 10.61 7.45 -0.01
N GLU A 47 11.00 8.21 -1.04
CA GLU A 47 12.36 8.16 -1.59
C GLU A 47 13.42 8.46 -0.51
N GLU A 48 13.24 9.51 0.29
CA GLU A 48 14.16 9.85 1.38
C GLU A 48 14.09 8.84 2.53
N THR A 49 12.92 8.29 2.83
CA THR A 49 12.75 7.25 3.85
C THR A 49 13.52 5.98 3.47
N VAL A 50 13.40 5.54 2.21
CA VAL A 50 14.12 4.37 1.69
C VAL A 50 15.62 4.59 1.72
N LYS A 51 16.12 5.77 1.34
CA LYS A 51 17.55 6.08 1.41
C LYS A 51 18.10 6.07 2.84
N LEU A 52 17.31 6.50 3.82
CA LEU A 52 17.74 6.60 5.21
C LEU A 52 17.61 5.27 5.97
N LEU A 53 16.63 4.44 5.63
CA LEU A 53 16.26 3.25 6.40
C LEU A 53 16.48 1.93 5.65
N GLY A 54 16.79 1.96 4.35
CA GLY A 54 16.87 0.76 3.51
C GLY A 54 18.01 -0.20 3.86
N ASP A 55 19.03 0.27 4.58
CA ASP A 55 20.12 -0.58 5.09
C ASP A 55 19.70 -1.38 6.34
N ASP A 56 18.77 -0.84 7.12
CA ASP A 56 18.30 -1.44 8.38
C ASP A 56 17.01 -2.26 8.20
N TYR A 57 16.18 -1.92 7.20
CA TYR A 57 14.86 -2.50 6.98
C TYR A 57 14.63 -2.86 5.51
N LYS A 58 14.00 -4.00 5.28
CA LYS A 58 13.49 -4.38 3.96
C LYS A 58 12.16 -3.69 3.71
N ILE A 59 12.22 -2.65 2.87
CA ILE A 59 11.09 -1.80 2.53
C ILE A 59 10.51 -2.18 1.17
N ALA A 60 9.18 -2.24 1.10
CA ALA A 60 8.43 -2.39 -0.14
C ALA A 60 7.28 -1.38 -0.23
N VAL A 61 6.79 -1.13 -1.44
CA VAL A 61 5.72 -0.14 -1.67
C VAL A 61 4.61 -0.70 -2.55
N ILE A 62 3.36 -0.44 -2.17
CA ILE A 62 2.22 -0.46 -3.07
C ILE A 62 1.92 0.99 -3.45
N GLU A 63 1.99 1.30 -4.74
CA GLU A 63 1.77 2.64 -5.28
C GLU A 63 0.40 2.72 -5.95
N GLY A 64 -0.43 3.71 -5.59
CA GLY A 64 -1.77 3.90 -6.15
C GLY A 64 -1.89 5.19 -6.96
N ASP A 65 -1.91 5.05 -8.28
CA ASP A 65 -2.10 6.18 -9.22
C ASP A 65 -3.34 5.97 -10.12
N LEU A 66 -3.77 7.04 -10.77
CA LEU A 66 -4.88 7.06 -11.72
C LEU A 66 -4.49 6.50 -13.10
N ALA A 67 -3.26 6.75 -13.56
CA ALA A 67 -2.89 6.46 -14.94
C ALA A 67 -1.38 6.24 -15.22
N THR A 68 -0.46 6.77 -14.42
CA THR A 68 0.97 6.76 -14.76
C THR A 68 1.78 5.88 -13.83
N GLU A 69 2.86 5.24 -14.31
CA GLU A 69 3.77 4.45 -13.46
C GLU A 69 4.89 5.29 -12.83
N ARG A 70 4.85 6.62 -12.98
CA ARG A 70 6.00 7.50 -12.73
C ARG A 70 6.53 7.36 -11.31
N ASP A 71 5.65 7.34 -10.32
CA ASP A 71 6.05 7.26 -8.91
C ASP A 71 6.52 5.85 -8.54
N ALA A 72 5.90 4.82 -9.10
CA ALA A 72 6.37 3.45 -8.95
C ALA A 72 7.77 3.24 -9.57
N GLU A 73 8.05 3.81 -10.75
CA GLU A 73 9.38 3.75 -11.39
C GLU A 73 10.46 4.45 -10.56
N ARG A 74 10.13 5.62 -10.00
CA ARG A 74 11.03 6.36 -9.11
C ARG A 74 11.44 5.51 -7.91
N LEU A 75 10.47 4.86 -7.26
CA LEU A 75 10.73 3.99 -6.12
C LEU A 75 11.51 2.72 -6.52
N ARG A 76 11.17 2.08 -7.63
CA ARG A 76 11.94 0.94 -8.17
C ARG A 76 13.39 1.30 -8.48
N SER A 77 13.66 2.53 -8.92
CA SER A 77 15.03 3.00 -9.20
C SER A 77 15.92 3.07 -7.94
N LEU A 78 15.32 3.09 -6.74
CA LEU A 78 16.02 2.98 -5.46
C LEU A 78 16.28 1.52 -5.03
N GLY A 79 15.90 0.54 -5.85
CA GLY A 79 16.13 -0.87 -5.59
C GLY A 79 15.08 -1.56 -4.71
N ILE A 80 14.00 -0.87 -4.34
CA ILE A 80 12.90 -1.46 -3.55
C ILE A 80 11.83 -2.07 -4.44
N HIS A 81 11.24 -3.18 -3.98
CA HIS A 81 10.12 -3.81 -4.68
C HIS A 81 8.88 -2.92 -4.58
N THR A 82 8.39 -2.46 -5.73
CA THR A 82 7.23 -1.56 -5.81
C THR A 82 6.23 -2.06 -6.83
N VAL A 83 5.00 -2.30 -6.38
CA VAL A 83 3.90 -2.75 -7.25
C VAL A 83 2.86 -1.64 -7.35
N GLN A 84 2.56 -1.26 -8.59
CA GLN A 84 1.54 -0.26 -8.87
C GLN A 84 0.14 -0.89 -8.92
N ILE A 85 -0.83 -0.14 -8.40
CA ILE A 85 -2.26 -0.34 -8.61
C ILE A 85 -2.77 0.84 -9.45
N ASN A 86 -3.04 0.58 -10.72
CA ASN A 86 -3.78 1.54 -11.55
C ASN A 86 -5.26 1.47 -11.19
N THR A 87 -5.81 2.57 -10.69
CA THR A 87 -7.19 2.66 -10.21
C THR A 87 -8.21 2.96 -11.30
N VAL A 88 -7.78 3.20 -12.54
CA VAL A 88 -8.62 3.43 -13.73
C VAL A 88 -9.70 4.49 -13.46
N GLY A 89 -9.30 5.62 -12.87
CA GLY A 89 -10.20 6.72 -12.52
C GLY A 89 -10.78 6.66 -11.09
N GLY A 90 -10.42 5.65 -10.29
CA GLY A 90 -10.76 5.61 -8.87
C GLY A 90 -10.12 6.75 -8.06
N CYS A 91 -10.78 7.23 -7.01
CA CYS A 91 -10.27 8.32 -6.16
C CYS A 91 -9.59 7.85 -4.86
N HIS A 92 -9.50 6.53 -4.63
CA HIS A 92 -8.89 5.90 -3.46
C HIS A 92 -8.50 4.45 -3.77
N LEU A 93 -7.58 3.89 -2.97
CA LEU A 93 -7.40 2.44 -2.85
C LEU A 93 -8.41 1.85 -1.85
N ASP A 94 -8.85 0.62 -2.11
CA ASP A 94 -9.70 -0.15 -1.20
C ASP A 94 -9.02 -1.45 -0.72
N ALA A 95 -9.59 -2.11 0.29
CA ALA A 95 -9.00 -3.31 0.88
C ALA A 95 -8.85 -4.47 -0.11
N ARG A 96 -9.76 -4.58 -1.10
CA ARG A 96 -9.74 -5.64 -2.12
C ARG A 96 -8.63 -5.43 -3.13
N MET A 97 -8.37 -4.17 -3.49
CA MET A 97 -7.22 -3.81 -4.31
C MET A 97 -5.93 -4.25 -3.61
N ILE A 98 -5.77 -3.93 -2.32
CA ILE A 98 -4.61 -4.39 -1.55
C ILE A 98 -4.52 -5.92 -1.51
N ALA A 99 -5.60 -6.61 -1.13
CA ALA A 99 -5.65 -8.07 -1.08
C ALA A 99 -5.24 -8.75 -2.40
N LYS A 100 -5.65 -8.17 -3.54
CA LYS A 100 -5.33 -8.67 -4.87
C LYS A 100 -3.85 -8.49 -5.21
N THR A 101 -3.20 -7.46 -4.68
CA THR A 101 -1.79 -7.14 -4.94
C THR A 101 -0.83 -7.87 -3.99
N LEU A 102 -1.27 -8.26 -2.79
CA LEU A 102 -0.41 -8.97 -1.82
C LEU A 102 0.35 -10.19 -2.36
N PRO A 103 -0.19 -11.03 -3.27
CA PRO A 103 0.54 -12.16 -3.83
C PRO A 103 1.80 -11.80 -4.64
N GLU A 104 1.96 -10.52 -5.03
CA GLU A 104 3.16 -10.01 -5.71
C GLU A 104 4.32 -9.76 -4.72
N PHE A 105 4.09 -9.92 -3.42
CA PHE A 105 5.08 -9.68 -2.37
C PHE A 105 5.39 -10.95 -1.59
N GLU A 106 6.67 -11.18 -1.32
CA GLU A 106 7.13 -12.14 -0.31
C GLU A 106 7.08 -11.49 1.08
N LEU A 107 5.87 -11.33 1.64
CA LEU A 107 5.65 -10.58 2.89
C LEU A 107 6.49 -11.06 4.08
N GLU A 108 6.80 -12.36 4.16
CA GLU A 108 7.67 -12.93 5.20
C GLU A 108 9.09 -12.32 5.21
N SER A 109 9.49 -11.67 4.11
CA SER A 109 10.79 -11.02 3.94
C SER A 109 10.73 -9.50 4.02
N ILE A 110 9.55 -8.90 4.23
CA ILE A 110 9.35 -7.45 4.23
C ILE A 110 9.10 -6.97 5.66
N ASP A 111 9.94 -6.05 6.13
CA ASP A 111 9.80 -5.44 7.45
C ASP A 111 8.74 -4.32 7.43
N ILE A 112 8.76 -3.49 6.37
CA ILE A 112 7.86 -2.34 6.22
C ILE A 112 7.26 -2.32 4.82
N LEU A 113 5.92 -2.29 4.76
CA LEU A 113 5.16 -2.07 3.55
C LEU A 113 4.47 -0.70 3.61
N PHE A 114 4.88 0.21 2.74
CA PHE A 114 4.14 1.45 2.53
C PHE A 114 3.05 1.25 1.48
N ILE A 115 1.89 1.84 1.72
CA ILE A 115 0.84 2.02 0.73
C ILE A 115 0.79 3.51 0.43
N GLU A 116 1.33 3.91 -0.72
CA GLU A 116 1.16 5.28 -1.23
C GLU A 116 -0.23 5.38 -1.87
N ASN A 117 -1.18 5.98 -1.17
CA ASN A 117 -2.55 6.14 -1.68
C ASN A 117 -2.64 7.25 -2.71
N ILE A 118 -3.75 7.29 -3.45
CA ILE A 118 -4.03 8.37 -4.39
C ILE A 118 -3.99 9.72 -3.65
N GLY A 119 -3.44 10.75 -4.30
CA GLY A 119 -3.50 12.13 -3.83
C GLY A 119 -4.95 12.63 -3.74
N ASN A 120 -5.64 12.34 -2.64
CA ASN A 120 -6.97 12.79 -2.33
C ASN A 120 -7.16 12.75 -0.80
N LEU A 121 -7.65 13.83 -0.19
CA LEU A 121 -7.89 13.88 1.26
C LEU A 121 -9.33 13.55 1.67
N VAL A 122 -10.23 13.39 0.70
CA VAL A 122 -11.65 13.14 0.95
C VAL A 122 -11.95 11.65 0.85
N CYS A 123 -11.79 11.04 -0.33
CA CYS A 123 -12.18 9.65 -0.55
C CYS A 123 -11.42 8.65 0.37
N PRO A 124 -10.07 8.68 0.43
CA PRO A 124 -9.30 7.65 1.14
C PRO A 124 -9.53 7.62 2.67
N SER A 125 -10.03 8.72 3.25
CA SER A 125 -10.28 8.83 4.68
C SER A 125 -11.23 7.74 5.20
N GLY A 126 -12.25 7.38 4.41
CA GLY A 126 -13.30 6.42 4.78
C GLY A 126 -12.96 4.94 4.56
N TYR A 127 -11.80 4.62 3.98
CA TYR A 127 -11.45 3.24 3.65
C TYR A 127 -10.37 2.72 4.59
N ASP A 128 -10.64 1.57 5.19
CA ASP A 128 -9.65 0.77 5.88
C ASP A 128 -9.07 -0.24 4.90
N LEU A 129 -7.74 -0.33 4.82
CA LEU A 129 -7.02 -1.24 3.93
C LEU A 129 -6.44 -2.44 4.70
N GLY A 130 -6.53 -2.43 6.03
CA GLY A 130 -5.86 -3.36 6.93
C GLY A 130 -4.51 -2.86 7.45
N GLN A 131 -4.11 -1.62 7.12
CA GLN A 131 -2.89 -0.99 7.62
C GLN A 131 -2.87 -0.85 9.15
N ASP A 132 -1.67 -0.77 9.72
CA ASP A 132 -1.46 -0.44 11.14
C ASP A 132 -1.61 1.07 11.38
N TYR A 133 -1.03 1.88 10.50
CA TYR A 133 -1.07 3.33 10.59
C TYR A 133 -1.61 3.97 9.32
N LYS A 134 -2.45 4.98 9.51
CA LYS A 134 -2.94 5.88 8.46
C LYS A 134 -2.35 7.26 8.72
N VAL A 135 -1.47 7.70 7.83
CA VAL A 135 -0.69 8.93 7.97
C VAL A 135 -1.13 9.92 6.90
N VAL A 136 -1.37 11.16 7.30
CA VAL A 136 -1.74 12.24 6.39
C VAL A 136 -0.56 13.20 6.26
N ILE A 137 -0.15 13.48 5.03
CA ILE A 137 0.83 14.52 4.69
C ILE A 137 0.07 15.78 4.26
N LEU A 138 0.39 16.91 4.89
CA LEU A 138 -0.26 18.22 4.72
C LEU A 138 0.66 19.20 3.99
#